data_AF-A0A077ZHT2-F1
#
_entry.id   AF-A0A077ZHT2-F1
#
_cell.length_a   1.000
_cell.length_b   1.000
_cell.length_c   1.000
_cell.angle_alpha   90.00
_cell.angle_beta   90.00
_cell.angle_gamma   90.00
#
_symmetry.space_group_name_H-M   'P 1'
#
loop_
_entity.id
_entity.type
_entity.pdbx_description
1 polymer ?
#
loop_
_entity_poly.entity_id
_entity_poly.type
_entity_poly.pdbx_seq_one_letter_code
_entity_poly.pdbx_strand_id
1 'polypeptide(L)'
;MSLTKLLPVILLMMATGVQASTRDEIERLWNPQGMAAKPAQPAAGVPARTEKPAPRWFRLSNGRQVNLADWKVVLFMQGHCPYCHQFDPVLKQLAQQYGFSVFPYTLDGQGDTAFPETLPVPPDVMQTFFPNIPVATPTTFLVNVNTLEALPLLQGATDAAGFMARMDTVLQMYGGKKASADVNSDMNQFFNKLGFASNTTQPGVWQGQAAGYAYGGSLYARTQVKNVQLISMTLPDINAGCGGIDAYLGSFSFINGEQLQRFVKQIMSNAAGYFFDLALQTTVPEIKTAKDYLQKLASDINSMNLSSCQVAQGLVGGLFPQTQESQRKVCQDIGSESNIFADWAASRQGCTVGGQSSSVRDKASDKDKERVLKNQNIIWEALKKNRMFDGNKELKEFIMTLTGTLIFGEDSEITPLPARTTDRDILRAIMEGGTAKIYHCNDSDKCLKVVADANVTIARDKALKSQITKLLTSIQNKAVSDTPLDDREKGFISSTTIPVFKYLIDPQMLGVSNSVVYQLTDYIGYDIMLQYIQELLQQARAMIATGNYPQAVMDNVLENLNQAQQQIAVFQSQVQVQQDALLVVDRQMSYMRQQLSARMLSRYQNNYHFGRGTL
;
A
#
# COMPACT_ATOMS: atom_id res chain seq x y z
N MET A 1 -8.40 -36.12 -63.86
CA MET A 1 -9.31 -36.64 -64.90
C MET A 1 -10.73 -36.31 -64.48
N SER A 2 -11.48 -35.69 -65.40
CA SER A 2 -12.85 -35.15 -65.26
C SER A 2 -13.90 -36.26 -65.23
N LEU A 3 -15.01 -36.08 -64.50
CA LEU A 3 -16.37 -36.60 -64.82
C LEU A 3 -17.35 -36.16 -63.70
N THR A 4 -17.89 -34.94 -63.73
CA THR A 4 -19.22 -34.54 -64.28
C THR A 4 -20.41 -35.52 -64.11
N LYS A 5 -21.38 -35.06 -63.31
CA LYS A 5 -22.86 -35.03 -63.51
C LYS A 5 -23.70 -36.31 -63.47
N LEU A 6 -24.50 -36.43 -62.39
CA LEU A 6 -25.89 -36.95 -62.29
C LEU A 6 -26.40 -36.48 -60.92
N LEU A 7 -27.61 -36.00 -60.64
CA LEU A 7 -28.83 -35.65 -61.37
C LEU A 7 -29.76 -35.00 -60.30
N PRO A 8 -30.46 -33.86 -60.52
CA PRO A 8 -31.37 -33.26 -59.54
C PRO A 8 -32.85 -33.49 -59.91
N VAL A 9 -33.69 -34.00 -59.00
CA VAL A 9 -35.17 -33.88 -59.03
C VAL A 9 -35.71 -34.14 -57.62
N ILE A 10 -35.95 -33.10 -56.80
CA ILE A 10 -37.09 -32.98 -55.87
C ILE A 10 -37.33 -31.47 -55.68
N LEU A 11 -38.26 -30.94 -56.48
CA LEU A 11 -38.81 -29.58 -56.44
C LEU A 11 -40.20 -29.68 -55.75
N LEU A 12 -40.60 -28.62 -55.03
CA LEU A 12 -41.90 -28.40 -54.36
C LEU A 12 -42.16 -29.13 -53.02
N MET A 13 -41.71 -28.53 -51.91
CA MET A 13 -42.49 -28.45 -50.68
C MET A 13 -42.21 -27.11 -49.97
N MET A 14 -43.28 -26.30 -49.82
CA MET A 14 -43.60 -25.38 -48.71
C MET A 14 -42.52 -24.33 -48.33
N ALA A 15 -42.56 -23.10 -48.84
CA ALA A 15 -43.43 -21.98 -48.41
C ALA A 15 -43.35 -21.62 -46.90
N THR A 16 -43.00 -20.35 -46.64
CA THR A 16 -43.13 -19.53 -45.41
C THR A 16 -41.96 -19.48 -44.42
N GLY A 17 -41.64 -18.26 -43.96
CA GLY A 17 -40.73 -17.97 -42.84
C GLY A 17 -39.44 -17.25 -43.25
N VAL A 18 -39.52 -16.03 -43.78
CA VAL A 18 -39.22 -14.76 -43.06
C VAL A 18 -37.74 -14.61 -42.69
N GLN A 19 -37.13 -13.65 -43.38
CA GLN A 19 -35.83 -13.05 -43.09
C GLN A 19 -35.83 -12.42 -41.69
N ALA A 20 -34.85 -12.74 -40.87
CA ALA A 20 -34.41 -11.88 -39.76
C ALA A 20 -32.89 -11.84 -39.86
N SER A 21 -32.41 -10.84 -40.58
CA SER A 21 -30.99 -10.57 -40.69
C SER A 21 -30.53 -10.00 -39.35
N THR A 22 -29.36 -10.43 -38.86
CA THR A 22 -28.67 -9.89 -37.68
C THR A 22 -28.42 -8.38 -37.75
N ARG A 23 -28.75 -7.75 -38.88
CA ARG A 23 -28.67 -6.31 -39.13
C ARG A 23 -29.93 -5.57 -38.67
N ASP A 24 -31.11 -6.17 -38.79
CA ASP A 24 -32.38 -5.59 -38.29
C ASP A 24 -32.44 -5.56 -36.75
N GLU A 25 -31.77 -6.50 -36.09
CA GLU A 25 -31.70 -6.54 -34.62
C GLU A 25 -30.74 -5.48 -34.06
N ILE A 26 -29.68 -5.14 -34.80
CA ILE A 26 -28.73 -4.06 -34.47
C ILE A 26 -29.33 -2.68 -34.77
N GLU A 27 -30.13 -2.53 -35.84
CA GLU A 27 -30.86 -1.28 -36.11
C GLU A 27 -31.96 -0.99 -35.07
N ARG A 28 -32.58 -2.03 -34.49
CA ARG A 28 -33.55 -1.86 -33.40
C ARG A 28 -32.93 -1.37 -32.09
N LEU A 29 -31.64 -1.64 -31.87
CA LEU A 29 -30.91 -1.15 -30.71
C LEU A 29 -30.43 0.31 -30.87
N TRP A 30 -30.57 0.91 -32.07
CA TRP A 30 -29.97 2.21 -32.40
C TRP A 30 -30.93 3.18 -33.10
N ASN A 31 -32.23 3.16 -32.73
CA ASN A 31 -33.19 4.17 -33.19
C ASN A 31 -33.39 5.29 -32.14
N PRO A 32 -32.91 6.53 -32.39
CA PRO A 32 -32.86 7.59 -31.39
C PRO A 32 -34.14 8.44 -31.25
N GLN A 33 -35.35 7.89 -31.42
CA GLN A 33 -36.61 8.68 -31.37
C GLN A 33 -37.60 8.33 -30.22
N GLY A 34 -37.13 7.74 -29.14
CA GLY A 34 -37.98 7.35 -27.99
C GLY A 34 -38.29 8.42 -26.93
N MET A 35 -37.78 9.65 -27.04
CA MET A 35 -38.07 10.73 -26.08
C MET A 35 -38.67 11.97 -26.77
N ALA A 36 -39.81 11.79 -27.43
CA ALA A 36 -40.71 12.88 -27.78
C ALA A 36 -42.16 12.39 -27.61
N ALA A 37 -42.92 13.13 -26.81
CA ALA A 37 -44.23 12.77 -26.29
C ALA A 37 -45.26 12.38 -27.36
N LYS A 38 -45.95 11.26 -27.13
CA LYS A 38 -47.34 11.06 -27.55
C LYS A 38 -48.16 10.61 -26.33
N PRO A 39 -49.25 11.30 -25.96
CA PRO A 39 -50.07 10.92 -24.81
C PRO A 39 -51.00 9.75 -25.16
N ALA A 40 -50.92 8.66 -24.42
CA ALA A 40 -51.88 7.57 -24.46
C ALA A 40 -52.26 7.16 -23.02
N GLN A 41 -53.55 6.89 -22.86
CA GLN A 41 -54.34 6.80 -21.62
C GLN A 41 -53.91 5.70 -20.63
N PRO A 42 -54.33 5.80 -19.36
CA PRO A 42 -53.76 5.06 -18.24
C PRO A 42 -54.23 3.60 -18.22
N ALA A 43 -53.28 2.66 -18.30
CA ALA A 43 -53.50 1.28 -17.87
C ALA A 43 -53.35 1.20 -16.34
N ALA A 44 -54.42 0.76 -15.68
CA ALA A 44 -54.48 0.53 -14.25
C ALA A 44 -53.47 -0.55 -13.81
N GLY A 45 -52.77 -0.30 -12.70
CA GLY A 45 -51.96 -1.32 -12.01
C GLY A 45 -50.44 -1.12 -12.08
N VAL A 46 -49.93 0.08 -11.77
CA VAL A 46 -48.50 0.28 -11.49
C VAL A 46 -48.30 0.19 -9.97
N PRO A 47 -47.56 -0.80 -9.44
CA PRO A 47 -47.09 -0.72 -8.07
C PRO A 47 -46.16 0.47 -7.93
N ALA A 48 -46.42 1.24 -6.87
CA ALA A 48 -45.94 2.58 -6.61
C ALA A 48 -44.41 2.72 -6.63
N ARG A 49 -43.98 3.95 -6.97
CA ARG A 49 -42.71 4.61 -6.61
C ARG A 49 -41.79 3.77 -5.72
N THR A 50 -40.59 3.49 -6.21
CA THR A 50 -39.46 3.00 -5.43
C THR A 50 -39.31 3.81 -4.15
N GLU A 51 -39.81 3.24 -3.06
CA GLU A 51 -39.63 3.73 -1.70
C GLU A 51 -38.12 3.73 -1.42
N LYS A 52 -37.58 4.85 -0.91
CA LYS A 52 -36.18 4.89 -0.48
C LYS A 52 -36.00 3.75 0.54
N PRO A 53 -35.04 2.82 0.35
CA PRO A 53 -34.83 1.74 1.30
C PRO A 53 -34.62 2.32 2.69
N ALA A 54 -35.27 1.73 3.69
CA ALA A 54 -35.16 2.18 5.07
C ALA A 54 -33.69 2.32 5.48
N PRO A 55 -33.30 3.40 6.19
CA PRO A 55 -31.91 3.65 6.52
C PRO A 55 -31.34 2.52 7.38
N ARG A 56 -30.11 2.11 7.05
CA ARG A 56 -29.38 1.01 7.71
C ARG A 56 -28.09 1.56 8.29
N TRP A 57 -28.17 2.03 9.54
CA TRP A 57 -27.06 2.70 10.20
C TRP A 57 -25.99 1.73 10.66
N PHE A 58 -24.78 1.88 10.13
CA PHE A 58 -23.58 1.19 10.58
C PHE A 58 -22.68 2.15 11.34
N ARG A 59 -22.28 1.77 12.55
CA ARG A 59 -21.35 2.55 13.38
C ARG A 59 -19.92 2.13 13.06
N LEU A 60 -19.18 3.05 12.46
CA LEU A 60 -17.77 2.90 12.17
C LEU A 60 -16.95 2.87 13.46
N SER A 61 -15.74 2.29 13.42
CA SER A 61 -14.84 2.20 14.57
C SER A 61 -14.42 3.56 15.13
N ASN A 62 -14.45 4.62 14.32
CA ASN A 62 -14.28 6.02 14.76
C ASN A 62 -15.53 6.67 15.39
N GLY A 63 -16.61 5.90 15.60
CA GLY A 63 -17.86 6.34 16.21
C GLY A 63 -18.86 7.00 15.26
N ARG A 64 -18.48 7.31 14.03
CA ARG A 64 -19.38 7.90 13.04
C ARG A 64 -20.40 6.88 12.55
N GLN A 65 -21.60 7.33 12.25
CA GLN A 65 -22.61 6.48 11.62
C GLN A 65 -22.67 6.75 10.12
N VAL A 66 -22.75 5.68 9.33
CA VAL A 66 -22.98 5.72 7.89
C VAL A 66 -24.25 4.94 7.58
N ASN A 67 -25.08 5.49 6.70
CA ASN A 67 -26.24 4.78 6.20
C ASN A 67 -25.82 3.84 5.08
N LEU A 68 -25.78 2.53 5.34
CA LEU A 68 -25.41 1.51 4.35
C LEU A 68 -26.41 1.41 3.20
N ALA A 69 -27.62 1.96 3.32
CA ALA A 69 -28.57 2.04 2.22
C ALA A 69 -28.10 2.97 1.08
N ASP A 70 -27.15 3.87 1.37
CA ASP A 70 -26.51 4.75 0.37
C ASP A 70 -25.36 4.05 -0.38
N TRP A 71 -25.11 2.76 -0.12
CA TRP A 71 -23.98 2.02 -0.65
C TRP A 71 -24.39 0.67 -1.22
N LYS A 72 -23.72 0.27 -2.31
CA LYS A 72 -23.81 -1.06 -2.91
C LYS A 72 -22.42 -1.68 -3.02
N VAL A 73 -22.31 -2.95 -2.68
CA VAL A 73 -21.09 -3.73 -2.92
C VAL A 73 -21.20 -4.37 -4.30
N VAL A 74 -20.37 -3.94 -5.24
CA VAL A 74 -20.26 -4.56 -6.57
C VAL A 74 -19.24 -5.70 -6.46
N LEU A 75 -19.67 -6.92 -6.76
CA LEU A 75 -18.85 -8.14 -6.71
C LEU A 75 -18.52 -8.58 -8.13
N PHE A 76 -17.24 -8.78 -8.44
CA PHE A 76 -16.75 -9.44 -9.65
C PHE A 76 -16.35 -10.87 -9.32
N MET A 77 -16.98 -11.84 -9.96
CA MET A 77 -16.84 -13.27 -9.69
C MET A 77 -16.78 -14.11 -10.98
N GLN A 78 -16.52 -15.41 -10.83
CA GLN A 78 -16.59 -16.42 -11.89
C GLN A 78 -17.21 -17.68 -11.29
N GLY A 79 -18.12 -18.33 -12.01
CA GLY A 79 -18.80 -19.53 -11.52
C GLY A 79 -17.85 -20.68 -11.19
N HIS A 80 -16.69 -20.77 -11.84
CA HIS A 80 -15.70 -21.83 -11.62
C HIS A 80 -14.58 -21.45 -10.62
N CYS A 81 -14.60 -20.26 -10.03
CA CYS A 81 -13.51 -19.79 -9.17
C CYS A 81 -13.65 -20.34 -7.73
N PRO A 82 -12.69 -21.17 -7.24
CA PRO A 82 -12.79 -21.77 -5.90
C PRO A 82 -12.79 -20.73 -4.77
N TYR A 83 -12.10 -19.60 -4.97
CA TYR A 83 -12.10 -18.49 -4.00
C TYR A 83 -13.44 -17.75 -3.96
N CYS A 84 -14.18 -17.69 -5.08
CA CYS A 84 -15.55 -17.12 -5.09
C CYS A 84 -16.48 -18.02 -4.27
N HIS A 85 -16.46 -19.34 -4.49
CA HIS A 85 -17.24 -20.30 -3.69
C HIS A 85 -16.95 -20.25 -2.19
N GLN A 86 -15.74 -19.84 -1.79
CA GLN A 86 -15.40 -19.65 -0.38
C GLN A 86 -15.92 -18.32 0.20
N PHE A 87 -15.88 -17.24 -0.58
CA PHE A 87 -16.13 -15.88 -0.10
C PHE A 87 -17.57 -15.41 -0.31
N ASP A 88 -18.20 -15.77 -1.43
CA ASP A 88 -19.52 -15.30 -1.82
C ASP A 88 -20.62 -15.69 -0.80
N PRO A 89 -20.59 -16.88 -0.17
CA PRO A 89 -21.49 -17.18 0.95
C PRO A 89 -21.30 -16.27 2.16
N VAL A 90 -20.04 -15.92 2.48
CA VAL A 90 -19.70 -14.99 3.58
C VAL A 90 -20.24 -13.60 3.26
N LEU A 91 -20.05 -13.13 2.02
CA LEU A 91 -20.56 -11.83 1.57
C LEU A 91 -22.10 -11.78 1.62
N LYS A 92 -22.77 -12.85 1.17
CA LYS A 92 -24.23 -12.96 1.21
C LYS A 92 -24.76 -12.92 2.65
N GLN A 93 -24.11 -13.63 3.57
CA GLN A 93 -24.47 -13.61 4.99
C GLN A 93 -24.29 -12.21 5.58
N LEU A 94 -23.17 -11.54 5.31
CA LEU A 94 -22.92 -10.17 5.77
C LEU A 94 -23.94 -9.16 5.19
N ALA A 95 -24.28 -9.30 3.90
CA ALA A 95 -25.28 -8.46 3.24
C ALA A 95 -26.66 -8.61 3.90
N GLN A 96 -27.03 -9.83 4.32
CA GLN A 96 -28.25 -10.08 5.07
C GLN A 96 -28.19 -9.54 6.50
N GLN A 97 -27.04 -9.66 7.16
CA GLN A 97 -26.84 -9.25 8.56
C GLN A 97 -26.80 -7.73 8.74
N TYR A 98 -26.04 -7.02 7.90
CA TYR A 98 -25.85 -5.56 7.98
C TYR A 98 -26.75 -4.79 7.03
N GLY A 99 -27.30 -5.47 6.02
CA GLY A 99 -28.27 -4.90 5.11
C GLY A 99 -27.67 -3.97 4.04
N PHE A 100 -26.42 -4.10 3.66
CA PHE A 100 -25.97 -3.50 2.38
C PHE A 100 -26.43 -4.40 1.21
N SER A 101 -26.59 -3.82 0.02
CA SER A 101 -26.96 -4.60 -1.18
C SER A 101 -25.70 -5.04 -1.94
N VAL A 102 -25.73 -6.23 -2.53
CA VAL A 102 -24.65 -6.77 -3.37
C VAL A 102 -25.12 -6.80 -4.83
N PHE A 103 -24.26 -6.38 -5.75
CA PHE A 103 -24.51 -6.40 -7.19
C PHE A 103 -23.44 -7.28 -7.88
N PRO A 104 -23.77 -8.53 -8.21
CA PRO A 104 -22.78 -9.48 -8.72
C PRO A 104 -22.66 -9.43 -10.25
N TYR A 105 -21.42 -9.37 -10.69
CA TYR A 105 -20.94 -9.31 -12.05
C TYR A 105 -20.09 -10.55 -12.32
N THR A 106 -20.34 -11.26 -13.41
CA THR A 106 -19.60 -12.48 -13.77
C THR A 106 -18.70 -12.26 -14.98
N LEU A 107 -17.43 -12.70 -14.88
CA LEU A 107 -16.47 -12.66 -15.98
C LEU A 107 -16.60 -13.88 -16.92
N ASP A 108 -17.21 -14.98 -16.48
CA ASP A 108 -17.42 -16.21 -17.28
C ASP A 108 -18.88 -16.44 -17.69
N GLY A 109 -19.77 -15.49 -17.35
CA GLY A 109 -21.20 -15.59 -17.66
C GLY A 109 -21.97 -16.51 -16.71
N GLN A 110 -21.31 -17.10 -15.70
CA GLN A 110 -21.93 -18.02 -14.75
C GLN A 110 -21.86 -17.45 -13.33
N GLY A 111 -22.99 -17.54 -12.60
CA GLY A 111 -23.05 -17.31 -11.17
C GLY A 111 -22.62 -18.53 -10.36
N ASP A 112 -22.61 -18.40 -9.04
CA ASP A 112 -22.37 -19.49 -8.11
C ASP A 112 -23.62 -19.80 -7.26
N THR A 113 -23.50 -20.66 -6.25
CA THR A 113 -24.64 -21.01 -5.38
C THR A 113 -25.10 -19.84 -4.48
N ALA A 114 -24.21 -18.90 -4.16
CA ALA A 114 -24.53 -17.73 -3.36
C ALA A 114 -25.21 -16.65 -4.22
N PHE A 115 -24.71 -16.41 -5.43
CA PHE A 115 -25.22 -15.46 -6.41
C PHE A 115 -25.47 -16.15 -7.76
N PRO A 116 -26.62 -16.83 -7.93
CA PRO A 116 -26.95 -17.50 -9.20
C PRO A 116 -27.33 -16.51 -10.31
N GLU A 117 -27.96 -15.39 -9.93
CA GLU A 117 -28.35 -14.31 -10.82
C GLU A 117 -27.22 -13.29 -10.91
N THR A 118 -26.38 -13.42 -11.94
CA THR A 118 -25.26 -12.50 -12.20
C THR A 118 -25.40 -11.86 -13.57
N LEU A 119 -24.86 -10.66 -13.71
CA LEU A 119 -24.79 -9.99 -15.01
C LEU A 119 -23.42 -10.23 -15.64
N PRO A 120 -23.34 -10.57 -16.94
CA PRO A 120 -22.08 -10.55 -17.67
C PRO A 120 -21.46 -9.15 -17.62
N VAL A 121 -20.16 -9.06 -17.35
CA VAL A 121 -19.49 -7.75 -17.27
C VAL A 121 -19.29 -7.16 -18.67
N PRO A 122 -19.87 -5.99 -18.98
CA PRO A 122 -19.59 -5.33 -20.23
C PRO A 122 -18.22 -4.63 -20.22
N PRO A 123 -17.58 -4.40 -21.38
CA PRO A 123 -16.20 -3.91 -21.45
C PRO A 123 -15.94 -2.54 -20.79
N ASP A 124 -16.94 -1.66 -20.77
CA ASP A 124 -16.90 -0.35 -20.13
C ASP A 124 -16.85 -0.45 -18.59
N VAL A 125 -17.59 -1.39 -18.02
CA VAL A 125 -17.52 -1.71 -16.58
C VAL A 125 -16.12 -2.24 -16.23
N MET A 126 -15.53 -3.09 -17.07
CA MET A 126 -14.14 -3.55 -16.87
C MET A 126 -13.16 -2.37 -16.84
N GLN A 127 -13.26 -1.44 -17.78
CA GLN A 127 -12.37 -0.27 -17.83
C GLN A 127 -12.56 0.67 -16.63
N THR A 128 -13.79 0.82 -16.15
CA THR A 128 -14.12 1.72 -15.04
C THR A 128 -13.63 1.16 -13.70
N PHE A 129 -13.79 -0.14 -13.46
CA PHE A 129 -13.46 -0.77 -12.18
C PHE A 129 -12.03 -1.31 -12.13
N PHE A 130 -11.43 -1.68 -13.27
CA PHE A 130 -10.06 -2.22 -13.35
C PHE A 130 -9.13 -1.39 -14.25
N PRO A 131 -9.07 -0.03 -14.14
CA PRO A 131 -8.23 0.77 -15.02
C PRO A 131 -6.74 0.45 -14.86
N ASN A 132 -6.30 0.11 -13.64
CA ASN A 132 -4.90 -0.19 -13.29
C ASN A 132 -4.75 -1.33 -12.26
N ILE A 133 -5.82 -2.11 -12.03
CA ILE A 133 -5.82 -3.22 -11.06
C ILE A 133 -5.88 -4.53 -11.85
N PRO A 134 -5.02 -5.53 -11.57
CA PRO A 134 -5.14 -6.84 -12.18
C PRO A 134 -6.55 -7.41 -11.99
N VAL A 135 -7.13 -7.92 -13.05
CA VAL A 135 -8.43 -8.59 -13.00
C VAL A 135 -8.25 -9.93 -12.27
N ALA A 136 -8.83 -10.03 -11.07
CA ALA A 136 -8.88 -11.28 -10.30
C ALA A 136 -10.25 -11.43 -9.64
N THR A 137 -10.62 -12.65 -9.26
CA THR A 137 -11.92 -12.98 -8.66
C THR A 137 -11.73 -13.77 -7.35
N PRO A 138 -12.51 -13.50 -6.29
CA PRO A 138 -13.50 -12.44 -6.19
C PRO A 138 -12.85 -11.06 -6.00
N THR A 139 -13.42 -10.02 -6.61
CA THR A 139 -13.06 -8.62 -6.32
C THR A 139 -14.31 -7.83 -5.96
N THR A 140 -14.26 -7.03 -4.91
CA THR A 140 -15.37 -6.20 -4.44
C THR A 140 -15.03 -4.71 -4.49
N PHE A 141 -16.01 -3.91 -4.90
CA PHE A 141 -15.97 -2.45 -4.85
C PHE A 141 -17.16 -1.93 -4.06
N LEU A 142 -16.97 -0.84 -3.33
CA LEU A 142 -18.02 -0.14 -2.62
C LEU A 142 -18.45 1.07 -3.46
N VAL A 143 -19.69 1.07 -3.94
CA VAL A 143 -20.24 2.11 -4.81
C VAL A 143 -21.28 2.93 -4.08
N ASN A 144 -21.14 4.25 -4.05
CA ASN A 144 -22.14 5.13 -3.49
C ASN A 144 -23.30 5.28 -4.48
N VAL A 145 -24.53 5.01 -4.06
CA VAL A 145 -25.71 5.07 -4.97
C VAL A 145 -26.08 6.49 -5.39
N ASN A 146 -25.70 7.49 -4.58
CA ASN A 146 -26.04 8.89 -4.83
C ASN A 146 -24.98 9.57 -5.71
N THR A 147 -23.70 9.20 -5.59
CA THR A 147 -22.60 9.82 -6.36
C THR A 147 -22.05 8.96 -7.49
N LEU A 148 -22.45 7.68 -7.58
CA LEU A 148 -21.94 6.66 -8.51
C LEU A 148 -20.41 6.43 -8.42
N GLU A 149 -19.80 6.87 -7.33
CA GLU A 149 -18.36 6.72 -7.09
C GLU A 149 -18.05 5.32 -6.59
N ALA A 150 -17.07 4.66 -7.22
CA ALA A 150 -16.63 3.31 -6.90
C ALA A 150 -15.29 3.31 -6.16
N LEU A 151 -15.25 2.66 -4.99
CA LEU A 151 -14.05 2.55 -4.16
C LEU A 151 -13.61 1.08 -4.08
N PRO A 152 -12.35 0.74 -4.38
CA PRO A 152 -11.87 -0.64 -4.27
C PRO A 152 -11.92 -1.11 -2.81
N LEU A 153 -12.69 -2.16 -2.57
CA LEU A 153 -12.90 -2.70 -1.24
C LEU A 153 -11.88 -3.82 -0.99
N LEU A 154 -11.98 -4.95 -1.68
CA LEU A 154 -11.12 -6.11 -1.43
C LEU A 154 -10.98 -7.01 -2.67
N GLN A 155 -9.80 -7.59 -2.87
CA GLN A 155 -9.52 -8.60 -3.91
C GLN A 155 -8.99 -9.88 -3.25
N GLY A 156 -9.60 -11.02 -3.59
CA GLY A 156 -9.37 -12.34 -2.99
C GLY A 156 -10.41 -12.73 -1.92
N ALA A 157 -10.32 -13.95 -1.40
CA ALA A 157 -11.21 -14.40 -0.32
C ALA A 157 -10.78 -13.87 1.06
N THR A 158 -11.76 -13.58 1.92
CA THR A 158 -11.56 -13.17 3.33
C THR A 158 -12.70 -13.67 4.21
N ASP A 159 -12.55 -13.62 5.53
CA ASP A 159 -13.62 -13.92 6.46
C ASP A 159 -14.51 -12.69 6.74
N ALA A 160 -15.54 -12.88 7.56
CA ALA A 160 -16.51 -11.83 7.87
C ALA A 160 -15.85 -10.61 8.54
N ALA A 161 -14.89 -10.84 9.43
CA ALA A 161 -14.20 -9.79 10.17
C ALA A 161 -13.29 -8.97 9.24
N GLY A 162 -12.52 -9.63 8.38
CA GLY A 162 -11.65 -8.99 7.39
C GLY A 162 -12.42 -8.13 6.40
N PHE A 163 -13.57 -8.61 5.91
CA PHE A 163 -14.43 -7.81 5.04
C PHE A 163 -14.97 -6.56 5.75
N MET A 164 -15.51 -6.72 6.96
CA MET A 164 -16.10 -5.60 7.71
C MET A 164 -15.05 -4.57 8.16
N ALA A 165 -13.84 -5.00 8.54
CA ALA A 165 -12.73 -4.10 8.85
C ALA A 165 -12.31 -3.28 7.63
N ARG A 166 -12.29 -3.90 6.45
CA ARG A 166 -12.00 -3.21 5.21
C ARG A 166 -13.11 -2.22 4.82
N MET A 167 -14.37 -2.59 5.00
CA MET A 167 -15.52 -1.70 4.78
C MET A 167 -15.50 -0.51 5.74
N ASP A 168 -15.21 -0.74 7.02
CA ASP A 168 -15.01 0.32 8.00
C ASP A 168 -13.92 1.29 7.55
N THR A 169 -12.75 0.76 7.17
CA THR A 169 -11.62 1.57 6.69
C THR A 169 -12.00 2.42 5.48
N VAL A 170 -12.63 1.82 4.45
CA VAL A 170 -13.02 2.52 3.22
C VAL A 170 -14.10 3.58 3.48
N LEU A 171 -15.12 3.29 4.29
CA LEU A 171 -16.16 4.25 4.64
C LEU A 171 -15.65 5.39 5.51
N GLN A 172 -14.68 5.14 6.38
CA GLN A 172 -14.01 6.20 7.14
C GLN A 172 -13.21 7.13 6.23
N MET A 173 -12.50 6.57 5.24
CA MET A 173 -11.77 7.35 4.25
C MET A 173 -12.73 8.21 3.42
N TYR A 174 -13.86 7.64 2.97
CA TYR A 174 -14.84 8.40 2.18
C TYR A 174 -15.54 9.48 2.98
N GLY A 175 -15.94 9.15 4.20
CA GLY A 175 -16.78 10.03 4.98
C GLY A 175 -16.05 11.24 5.53
N GLY A 176 -14.72 11.28 5.55
CA GLY A 176 -13.93 12.37 6.13
C GLY A 176 -14.48 13.73 5.73
N LYS A 177 -15.26 14.37 6.63
CA LYS A 177 -15.57 15.79 6.49
C LYS A 177 -14.23 16.50 6.35
N LYS A 178 -14.18 17.57 5.54
CA LYS A 178 -13.07 18.52 5.36
C LYS A 178 -12.61 19.17 6.68
N ALA A 179 -12.28 18.37 7.68
CA ALA A 179 -11.59 18.80 8.87
C ALA A 179 -10.12 18.86 8.46
N SER A 180 -9.55 20.06 8.53
CA SER A 180 -8.13 20.32 8.38
C SER A 180 -7.34 19.34 9.25
N ALA A 181 -6.91 18.23 8.67
CA ALA A 181 -6.14 17.23 9.39
C ALA A 181 -4.67 17.61 9.24
N ASP A 182 -4.17 18.52 10.08
CA ASP A 182 -2.71 18.71 10.19
C ASP A 182 -1.98 17.37 10.47
N VAL A 183 -0.65 17.37 10.37
CA VAL A 183 0.17 16.17 10.65
C VAL A 183 -0.14 15.61 12.05
N ASN A 184 -0.52 16.47 13.00
CA ASN A 184 -0.96 16.08 14.36
C ASN A 184 -2.23 15.21 14.35
N SER A 185 -3.24 15.61 13.58
CA SER A 185 -4.50 14.89 13.46
C SER A 185 -4.30 13.56 12.75
N ASP A 186 -3.49 13.52 11.69
CA ASP A 186 -3.18 12.28 10.97
C ASP A 186 -2.44 11.29 11.87
N MET A 187 -1.39 11.74 12.57
CA MET A 187 -0.68 10.91 13.54
C MET A 187 -1.59 10.35 14.65
N ASN A 188 -2.51 11.18 15.15
CA ASN A 188 -3.49 10.74 16.15
C ASN A 188 -4.50 9.75 15.54
N GLN A 189 -4.92 9.95 14.29
CA GLN A 189 -5.82 9.03 13.59
C GLN A 189 -5.16 7.68 13.30
N PHE A 190 -3.94 7.69 12.78
CA PHE A 190 -3.11 6.51 12.58
C PHE A 190 -2.97 5.74 13.90
N PHE A 191 -2.55 6.43 14.96
CA PHE A 191 -2.30 5.81 16.26
C PHE A 191 -3.58 5.22 16.88
N ASN A 192 -4.74 5.84 16.69
CA ASN A 192 -6.02 5.30 17.15
C ASN A 192 -6.49 4.06 16.35
N LYS A 193 -5.98 3.87 15.13
CA LYS A 193 -6.30 2.74 14.24
C LYS A 193 -5.33 1.57 14.38
N LEU A 194 -4.23 1.74 15.13
CA LEU A 194 -3.26 0.68 15.39
C LEU A 194 -3.96 -0.58 15.92
N GLY A 195 -3.79 -1.68 15.18
CA GLY A 195 -4.39 -2.99 15.49
C GLY A 195 -5.75 -3.29 14.85
N PHE A 196 -6.40 -2.34 14.17
CA PHE A 196 -7.67 -2.57 13.47
C PHE A 196 -7.63 -2.29 11.96
N ALA A 197 -6.66 -1.49 11.49
CA ALA A 197 -6.52 -1.15 10.07
C ALA A 197 -5.52 -2.04 9.30
N SER A 198 -4.67 -2.79 10.00
CA SER A 198 -3.74 -3.74 9.38
C SER A 198 -4.37 -5.13 9.36
N ASN A 199 -4.70 -5.60 8.16
CA ASN A 199 -5.03 -7.00 7.90
C ASN A 199 -3.97 -7.89 8.59
N THR A 200 -4.40 -8.82 9.44
CA THR A 200 -3.62 -9.94 10.01
C THR A 200 -2.87 -9.70 11.34
N THR A 201 -3.58 -9.77 12.46
CA THR A 201 -3.13 -10.58 13.61
C THR A 201 -4.34 -11.33 14.15
N GLN A 202 -4.21 -12.65 14.36
CA GLN A 202 -5.34 -13.45 14.85
C GLN A 202 -5.85 -12.89 16.20
N PRO A 203 -7.14 -13.05 16.51
CA PRO A 203 -7.77 -12.59 17.77
C PRO A 203 -7.18 -13.14 19.06
N GLY A 204 -5.99 -13.74 19.06
CA GLY A 204 -5.40 -14.41 20.19
C GLY A 204 -4.07 -13.81 20.71
N VAL A 205 -3.39 -12.87 20.02
CA VAL A 205 -2.01 -12.45 20.40
C VAL A 205 -1.99 -11.89 21.82
N TRP A 206 -3.02 -11.12 22.18
CA TRP A 206 -3.17 -10.61 23.54
C TRP A 206 -3.50 -11.73 24.54
N GLN A 207 -4.34 -12.71 24.16
CA GLN A 207 -4.66 -13.87 25.01
C GLN A 207 -3.43 -14.73 25.27
N GLY A 208 -2.55 -14.90 24.27
CA GLY A 208 -1.29 -15.60 24.43
C GLY A 208 -0.41 -14.89 25.46
N GLN A 209 -0.19 -13.57 25.26
CA GLN A 209 0.60 -12.78 26.19
C GLN A 209 0.00 -12.76 27.61
N ALA A 210 -1.32 -12.69 27.74
CA ALA A 210 -2.03 -12.77 29.03
C ALA A 210 -1.93 -14.16 29.67
N ALA A 211 -1.85 -15.24 28.87
CA ALA A 211 -1.66 -16.61 29.33
C ALA A 211 -0.17 -16.97 29.57
N GLY A 212 0.76 -16.02 29.43
CA GLY A 212 2.19 -16.22 29.69
C GLY A 212 3.00 -16.78 28.51
N TYR A 213 2.44 -16.90 27.32
CA TYR A 213 3.14 -17.36 26.11
C TYR A 213 3.06 -16.31 25.00
N ALA A 214 4.21 -15.77 24.58
CA ALA A 214 4.27 -14.88 23.43
C ALA A 214 4.32 -15.72 22.14
N TYR A 215 3.33 -15.53 21.26
CA TYR A 215 3.45 -15.95 19.88
C TYR A 215 3.53 -14.70 19.01
N GLY A 216 4.49 -14.67 18.10
CA GLY A 216 4.61 -13.58 17.12
C GLY A 216 3.38 -13.59 16.23
N GLY A 217 2.65 -12.48 16.17
CA GLY A 217 1.58 -12.31 15.18
C GLY A 217 2.14 -12.51 13.77
N SER A 218 1.43 -13.24 12.92
CA SER A 218 1.83 -13.41 11.52
C SER A 218 1.71 -12.08 10.79
N LEU A 219 2.82 -11.42 10.49
CA LEU A 219 2.83 -10.33 9.51
C LEU A 219 2.72 -10.96 8.12
N TYR A 220 1.51 -10.99 7.55
CA TYR A 220 1.32 -11.38 6.15
C TYR A 220 1.69 -10.20 5.24
N ALA A 221 2.99 -9.92 5.11
CA ALA A 221 3.48 -9.11 4.01
C ALA A 221 3.33 -9.94 2.73
N ARG A 222 2.24 -9.74 1.98
CA ARG A 222 2.12 -10.28 0.62
C ARG A 222 3.17 -9.60 -0.25
N THR A 223 4.38 -10.17 -0.29
CA THR A 223 5.28 -9.92 -1.41
C THR A 223 4.61 -10.58 -2.62
N GLN A 224 4.23 -9.79 -3.63
CA GLN A 224 3.86 -10.36 -4.91
C GLN A 224 5.12 -10.98 -5.50
N VAL A 225 5.32 -12.28 -5.27
CA VAL A 225 6.24 -13.08 -6.07
C VAL A 225 5.60 -13.17 -7.45
N LYS A 226 5.94 -12.21 -8.33
CA LYS A 226 5.69 -12.38 -9.76
C LYS A 226 6.62 -13.48 -10.25
N ASN A 227 6.08 -14.67 -10.48
CA ASN A 227 6.71 -15.67 -11.32
C ASN A 227 6.68 -15.14 -12.75
N VAL A 228 7.84 -14.71 -13.26
CA VAL A 228 8.02 -14.46 -14.69
C VAL A 228 9.00 -15.52 -15.20
N GLN A 229 8.48 -16.56 -15.85
CA GLN A 229 9.30 -17.42 -16.70
C GLN A 229 9.67 -16.61 -17.93
N LEU A 230 10.83 -15.97 -17.91
CA LEU A 230 11.41 -15.35 -19.09
C LEU A 230 12.12 -16.44 -19.89
N ILE A 231 11.56 -16.73 -21.06
CA ILE A 231 12.19 -17.51 -22.13
C ILE A 231 13.69 -17.19 -22.21
N SER A 232 14.50 -18.25 -22.27
CA SER A 232 15.96 -18.21 -22.35
C SER A 232 16.44 -17.86 -23.77
N MET A 233 17.21 -16.78 -23.90
CA MET A 233 18.14 -16.59 -25.02
C MET A 233 19.42 -15.90 -24.52
N THR A 234 20.54 -16.60 -24.65
CA THR A 234 21.90 -16.14 -24.36
C THR A 234 22.53 -15.50 -25.59
N LEU A 235 23.03 -14.28 -25.45
CA LEU A 235 23.91 -13.62 -26.43
C LEU A 235 25.22 -13.20 -25.75
N PRO A 236 26.40 -13.40 -26.38
CA PRO A 236 27.69 -13.31 -25.71
C PRO A 236 28.34 -11.92 -25.72
N ASP A 237 28.97 -11.64 -24.59
CA ASP A 237 30.01 -10.69 -24.17
C ASP A 237 30.49 -9.54 -25.08
N ILE A 238 30.45 -8.31 -24.54
CA ILE A 238 31.36 -7.20 -24.90
C ILE A 238 31.78 -6.47 -23.61
N ASN A 239 33.02 -6.71 -23.22
CA ASN A 239 33.80 -5.96 -22.23
C ASN A 239 34.39 -4.68 -22.85
N ALA A 240 34.25 -3.53 -22.19
CA ALA A 240 35.13 -2.36 -22.38
C ALA A 240 35.09 -1.47 -21.13
N GLY A 241 36.16 -1.50 -20.33
CA GLY A 241 36.34 -0.70 -19.12
C GLY A 241 37.01 0.67 -19.35
N CYS A 242 36.94 1.52 -18.33
CA CYS A 242 37.82 2.67 -18.09
C CYS A 242 37.64 3.03 -16.60
N GLY A 243 38.56 2.69 -15.70
CA GLY A 243 39.78 3.46 -15.43
C GLY A 243 39.54 4.28 -14.16
N GLY A 244 40.13 3.86 -13.03
CA GLY A 244 39.75 4.27 -11.68
C GLY A 244 40.17 5.68 -11.22
N ILE A 245 39.84 5.98 -9.95
CA ILE A 245 40.62 6.71 -8.93
C ILE A 245 39.91 6.52 -7.58
N ASP A 246 40.64 5.99 -6.61
CA ASP A 246 40.28 5.92 -5.19
C ASP A 246 40.48 7.28 -4.49
N ALA A 247 39.53 7.72 -3.68
CA ALA A 247 39.74 8.80 -2.71
C ALA A 247 38.95 8.54 -1.41
N TYR A 248 39.71 8.19 -0.37
CA TYR A 248 39.28 7.96 1.01
C TYR A 248 39.42 9.27 1.81
N LEU A 249 38.38 9.73 2.52
CA LEU A 249 38.55 10.75 3.57
C LEU A 249 37.41 10.80 4.61
N GLY A 250 37.48 9.89 5.60
CA GLY A 250 37.38 10.21 7.02
C GLY A 250 36.01 10.32 7.71
N SER A 251 35.58 9.27 8.40
CA SER A 251 35.50 9.16 9.88
C SER A 251 34.75 7.89 10.29
N PHE A 252 35.15 7.30 11.43
CA PHE A 252 34.74 6.01 12.03
C PHE A 252 35.52 4.75 11.58
N SER A 253 36.76 4.70 12.08
CA SER A 253 37.39 3.59 12.81
C SER A 253 37.06 2.12 12.49
N PHE A 254 37.92 1.53 11.64
CA PHE A 254 38.62 0.24 11.75
C PHE A 254 37.89 -1.05 12.20
N ILE A 255 37.45 -1.85 11.23
CA ILE A 255 37.82 -3.28 11.18
C ILE A 255 38.69 -3.45 9.92
N ASN A 256 39.97 -3.74 10.11
CA ASN A 256 40.96 -3.76 9.04
C ASN A 256 40.61 -4.86 8.01
N GLY A 257 40.54 -4.52 6.72
CA GLY A 257 40.16 -5.44 5.64
C GLY A 257 41.10 -6.64 5.49
N GLU A 258 42.33 -6.56 6.00
CA GLU A 258 43.21 -7.72 6.13
C GLU A 258 42.90 -8.60 7.34
N GLN A 259 42.35 -8.05 8.42
CA GLN A 259 41.86 -8.83 9.57
C GLN A 259 40.50 -9.44 9.26
N LEU A 260 39.66 -8.80 8.45
CA LEU A 260 38.42 -9.39 7.93
C LEU A 260 38.71 -10.45 6.88
N GLN A 261 39.70 -10.24 5.98
CA GLN A 261 40.14 -11.27 5.05
C GLN A 261 40.88 -12.41 5.75
N ARG A 262 41.64 -12.14 6.84
CA ARG A 262 42.20 -13.21 7.68
C ARG A 262 41.11 -13.91 8.49
N PHE A 263 40.12 -13.21 9.03
CA PHE A 263 38.96 -13.79 9.72
C PHE A 263 38.12 -14.67 8.78
N VAL A 264 37.82 -14.19 7.57
CA VAL A 264 37.11 -14.93 6.53
C VAL A 264 37.98 -16.07 5.97
N LYS A 265 39.28 -15.85 5.70
CA LYS A 265 40.18 -16.94 5.29
C LYS A 265 40.40 -17.94 6.41
N GLN A 266 40.38 -17.57 7.69
CA GLN A 266 40.60 -18.45 8.85
C GLN A 266 39.33 -19.17 9.30
N ILE A 267 38.16 -18.62 8.95
CA ILE A 267 36.84 -19.30 8.99
C ILE A 267 36.69 -20.24 7.79
N MET A 268 37.19 -19.88 6.60
CA MET A 268 37.11 -20.71 5.39
C MET A 268 38.23 -21.76 5.26
N SER A 269 39.36 -21.60 5.96
CA SER A 269 40.50 -22.55 5.93
C SER A 269 40.49 -23.57 7.07
N ASN A 270 39.60 -23.44 8.05
CA ASN A 270 39.41 -24.45 9.09
C ASN A 270 38.18 -25.31 8.79
N ALA A 271 38.39 -26.36 7.99
CA ALA A 271 37.70 -27.64 8.05
C ALA A 271 36.15 -27.61 8.12
N ALA A 272 35.47 -27.23 7.03
CA ALA A 272 34.09 -27.64 6.67
C ALA A 272 33.56 -26.96 5.39
N GLY A 273 34.22 -25.92 4.87
CA GLY A 273 33.69 -25.06 3.79
C GLY A 273 33.46 -25.74 2.44
N TYR A 274 34.19 -26.81 2.14
CA TYR A 274 34.07 -27.54 0.85
C TYR A 274 32.77 -28.34 0.72
N PHE A 275 32.10 -28.65 1.84
CA PHE A 275 30.78 -29.31 1.84
C PHE A 275 29.61 -28.30 1.87
N PHE A 276 29.86 -27.04 2.26
CA PHE A 276 28.83 -26.01 2.33
C PHE A 276 28.43 -25.52 0.92
N ASP A 277 29.40 -25.34 0.02
CA ASP A 277 29.13 -24.98 -1.38
C ASP A 277 28.53 -26.15 -2.19
N LEU A 278 28.88 -27.40 -1.86
CA LEU A 278 28.33 -28.60 -2.51
C LEU A 278 26.90 -28.94 -2.02
N ALA A 279 26.59 -28.62 -0.75
CA ALA A 279 25.24 -28.74 -0.19
C ALA A 279 24.29 -27.65 -0.73
N LEU A 280 24.80 -26.44 -0.96
CA LEU A 280 24.03 -25.32 -1.52
C LEU A 280 23.72 -25.46 -3.02
N GLN A 281 24.53 -26.21 -3.77
CA GLN A 281 24.28 -26.49 -5.19
C GLN A 281 23.22 -27.58 -5.45
N THR A 282 22.78 -28.31 -4.42
CA THR A 282 21.93 -29.50 -4.60
C THR A 282 20.52 -29.38 -4.03
N THR A 283 20.16 -28.28 -3.34
CA THR A 283 18.85 -28.21 -2.65
C THR A 283 18.02 -26.93 -2.78
N VAL A 284 18.54 -25.75 -3.17
CA VAL A 284 17.66 -24.56 -3.29
C VAL A 284 18.19 -23.52 -4.31
N PRO A 285 17.56 -23.32 -5.48
CA PRO A 285 17.92 -22.28 -6.45
C PRO A 285 17.80 -20.82 -5.94
N GLU A 286 17.17 -20.62 -4.78
CA GLU A 286 16.80 -19.30 -4.23
C GLU A 286 17.95 -18.56 -3.55
N ILE A 287 19.10 -19.21 -3.35
CA ILE A 287 20.25 -18.65 -2.63
C ILE A 287 21.14 -17.79 -3.54
N LYS A 288 21.10 -18.01 -4.87
CA LYS A 288 21.79 -17.14 -5.84
C LYS A 288 21.21 -15.73 -5.88
N THR A 289 19.89 -15.61 -5.87
CA THR A 289 19.17 -14.33 -5.79
C THR A 289 19.45 -13.58 -4.50
N ALA A 290 19.63 -14.28 -3.37
CA ALA A 290 20.00 -13.66 -2.12
C ALA A 290 21.45 -13.12 -2.13
N LYS A 291 22.41 -13.86 -2.72
CA LYS A 291 23.79 -13.39 -2.92
C LYS A 291 23.86 -12.17 -3.83
N ASP A 292 23.17 -12.20 -4.98
CA ASP A 292 23.17 -11.11 -5.95
C ASP A 292 22.52 -9.84 -5.34
N TYR A 293 21.46 -9.99 -4.52
CA TYR A 293 20.87 -8.91 -3.74
C TYR A 293 21.84 -8.33 -2.70
N LEU A 294 22.55 -9.19 -1.95
CA LEU A 294 23.52 -8.74 -0.94
C LEU A 294 24.75 -8.05 -1.57
N GLN A 295 25.22 -8.52 -2.74
CA GLN A 295 26.30 -7.85 -3.47
C GLN A 295 25.87 -6.50 -4.03
N LYS A 296 24.63 -6.40 -4.53
CA LYS A 296 24.06 -5.13 -5.03
C LYS A 296 23.80 -4.15 -3.89
N LEU A 297 23.26 -4.60 -2.76
CA LEU A 297 23.08 -3.77 -1.57
C LEU A 297 24.42 -3.25 -1.03
N ALA A 298 25.46 -4.08 -1.02
CA ALA A 298 26.80 -3.68 -0.62
C ALA A 298 27.45 -2.67 -1.59
N SER A 299 27.21 -2.79 -2.90
CA SER A 299 27.65 -1.79 -3.88
C SER A 299 26.86 -0.48 -3.80
N ASP A 300 25.55 -0.58 -3.57
CA ASP A 300 24.65 0.57 -3.50
C ASP A 300 24.88 1.38 -2.21
N ILE A 301 25.15 0.75 -1.07
CA ILE A 301 25.53 1.46 0.17
C ILE A 301 26.84 2.25 0.00
N ASN A 302 27.79 1.75 -0.80
CA ASN A 302 29.03 2.48 -1.10
C ASN A 302 28.83 3.64 -2.08
N SER A 303 27.78 3.61 -2.92
CA SER A 303 27.43 4.71 -3.84
C SER A 303 26.47 5.73 -3.21
N MET A 304 25.93 5.47 -2.01
CA MET A 304 25.03 6.40 -1.30
C MET A 304 25.72 7.60 -0.65
N ASN A 305 27.05 7.71 -0.70
CA ASN A 305 27.78 8.92 -0.29
C ASN A 305 27.91 9.96 -1.43
N LEU A 306 27.18 9.78 -2.53
CA LEU A 306 27.07 10.77 -3.59
C LEU A 306 26.38 12.03 -3.04
N SER A 307 27.01 13.19 -3.24
CA SER A 307 26.39 14.46 -2.87
C SER A 307 25.01 14.58 -3.56
N SER A 308 24.01 15.09 -2.84
CA SER A 308 22.67 15.31 -3.39
C SER A 308 22.68 16.12 -4.69
N CYS A 309 23.66 17.01 -4.86
CA CYS A 309 23.89 17.77 -6.08
C CYS A 309 24.32 16.90 -7.28
N GLN A 310 25.22 15.94 -7.11
CA GLN A 310 25.66 15.04 -8.19
C GLN A 310 24.54 14.10 -8.63
N VAL A 311 23.77 13.59 -7.66
CA VAL A 311 22.58 12.77 -7.94
C VAL A 311 21.54 13.60 -8.71
N ALA A 312 21.26 14.83 -8.26
CA ALA A 312 20.35 15.73 -8.94
C ALA A 312 20.80 16.05 -10.38
N GLN A 313 22.10 16.34 -10.60
CA GLN A 313 22.64 16.61 -11.93
C GLN A 313 22.56 15.39 -12.86
N GLY A 314 22.89 14.20 -12.36
CA GLY A 314 22.78 12.95 -13.13
C GLY A 314 21.33 12.62 -13.50
N LEU A 315 20.41 12.80 -12.55
CA LEU A 315 18.98 12.60 -12.75
C LEU A 315 18.41 13.56 -13.80
N VAL A 316 18.68 14.87 -13.67
CA VAL A 316 18.24 15.88 -14.63
C VAL A 316 18.84 15.61 -16.01
N GLY A 317 20.13 15.28 -16.08
CA GLY A 317 20.81 14.95 -17.34
C GLY A 317 20.27 13.71 -18.04
N GLY A 318 19.84 12.69 -17.29
CA GLY A 318 19.23 11.47 -17.83
C GLY A 318 17.76 11.65 -18.22
N LEU A 319 16.99 12.40 -17.43
CA LEU A 319 15.56 12.64 -17.67
C LEU A 319 15.30 13.65 -18.77
N PHE A 320 16.09 14.71 -18.90
CA PHE A 320 15.86 15.77 -19.88
C PHE A 320 15.69 15.25 -21.32
N PRO A 321 16.57 14.40 -21.88
CA PRO A 321 16.39 13.88 -23.25
C PRO A 321 15.17 12.93 -23.36
N GLN A 322 14.94 12.07 -22.38
CA GLN A 322 13.83 11.11 -22.42
C GLN A 322 12.48 11.83 -22.30
N THR A 323 12.40 12.84 -21.44
CA THR A 323 11.21 13.67 -21.29
C THR A 323 10.96 14.47 -22.55
N GLN A 324 11.99 15.03 -23.20
CA GLN A 324 11.83 15.74 -24.48
C GLN A 324 11.23 14.86 -25.59
N GLU A 325 11.72 13.63 -25.76
CA GLU A 325 11.13 12.67 -26.72
C GLU A 325 9.68 12.29 -26.35
N SER A 326 9.41 12.06 -25.07
CA SER A 326 8.05 11.78 -24.59
C SER A 326 7.10 12.94 -24.88
N GLN A 327 7.53 14.19 -24.68
CA GLN A 327 6.72 15.38 -24.87
C GLN A 327 6.45 15.66 -26.36
N ARG A 328 7.39 15.33 -27.25
CA ARG A 328 7.16 15.36 -28.71
C ARG A 328 6.04 14.41 -29.10
N LYS A 329 6.07 13.18 -28.59
CA LYS A 329 5.01 12.18 -28.84
C LYS A 329 3.67 12.63 -28.26
N VAL A 330 3.64 13.11 -27.02
CA VAL A 330 2.41 13.62 -26.38
C VAL A 330 1.81 14.78 -27.17
N CYS A 331 2.64 15.71 -27.66
CA CYS A 331 2.16 16.77 -28.54
C CYS A 331 1.55 16.24 -29.84
N GLN A 332 2.18 15.24 -30.47
CA GLN A 332 1.67 14.66 -31.71
C GLN A 332 0.32 13.95 -31.50
N ASP A 333 0.19 13.20 -30.41
CA ASP A 333 -1.04 12.51 -30.03
C ASP A 333 -2.17 13.52 -29.78
N ILE A 334 -1.94 14.53 -28.91
CA ILE A 334 -2.92 15.57 -28.63
C ILE A 334 -3.29 16.33 -29.91
N GLY A 335 -2.29 16.75 -30.69
CA GLY A 335 -2.50 17.51 -31.91
C GLY A 335 -3.31 16.74 -32.96
N SER A 336 -3.13 15.42 -33.02
CA SER A 336 -3.90 14.53 -33.89
C SER A 336 -5.32 14.28 -33.36
N GLU A 337 -5.52 14.10 -32.06
CA GLU A 337 -6.85 13.89 -31.45
C GLU A 337 -7.71 15.16 -31.48
N SER A 338 -7.08 16.33 -31.33
CA SER A 338 -7.76 17.64 -31.27
C SER A 338 -7.92 18.34 -32.62
N ASN A 339 -7.58 17.68 -33.73
CA ASN A 339 -7.61 18.23 -35.10
C ASN A 339 -6.88 19.58 -35.25
N ILE A 340 -5.81 19.83 -34.46
CA ILE A 340 -5.02 21.07 -34.54
C ILE A 340 -4.15 21.08 -35.80
N PHE A 341 -3.70 19.91 -36.22
CA PHE A 341 -2.86 19.74 -37.40
C PHE A 341 -3.64 19.10 -38.54
N ALA A 342 -3.38 19.56 -39.77
CA ALA A 342 -4.07 19.07 -40.96
C ALA A 342 -3.73 17.61 -41.29
N ASP A 343 -2.52 17.17 -40.95
CA ASP A 343 -2.04 15.81 -41.15
C ASP A 343 -0.90 15.47 -40.17
N TRP A 344 -0.42 14.23 -40.23
CA TRP A 344 0.69 13.75 -39.40
C TRP A 344 2.01 14.51 -39.63
N ALA A 345 2.29 14.96 -40.85
CA ALA A 345 3.51 15.68 -41.18
C ALA A 345 3.50 17.09 -40.57
N ALA A 346 2.36 17.79 -40.65
CA ALA A 346 2.12 19.06 -40.00
C ALA A 346 2.22 18.92 -38.46
N SER A 347 1.69 17.83 -37.89
CA SER A 347 1.82 17.52 -36.45
C SER A 347 3.27 17.33 -36.05
N ARG A 348 4.03 16.55 -36.82
CA ARG A 348 5.47 16.37 -36.56
C ARG A 348 6.22 17.69 -36.64
N GLN A 349 5.95 18.52 -37.65
CA GLN A 349 6.61 19.81 -37.82
C GLN A 349 6.25 20.77 -36.67
N GLY A 350 4.97 20.94 -36.37
CA GLY A 350 4.49 21.84 -35.32
C GLY A 350 4.97 21.47 -33.92
N CYS A 351 5.00 20.17 -33.60
CA CYS A 351 5.43 19.65 -32.30
C CYS A 351 6.96 19.56 -32.12
N THR A 352 7.75 19.68 -33.18
CA THR A 352 9.22 19.60 -33.11
C THR A 352 9.88 20.95 -33.34
N VAL A 353 9.90 21.43 -34.58
CA VAL A 353 10.64 22.63 -35.02
C VAL A 353 9.74 23.85 -35.20
N GLY A 354 8.42 23.67 -35.26
CA GLY A 354 7.44 24.73 -35.55
C GLY A 354 7.00 25.55 -34.33
N GLY A 355 7.52 25.27 -33.13
CA GLY A 355 7.23 26.05 -31.92
C GLY A 355 5.80 25.92 -31.36
N GLN A 356 4.94 25.07 -31.93
CA GLN A 356 3.55 24.89 -31.50
C GLN A 356 3.39 23.86 -30.37
N SER A 357 4.49 23.24 -29.92
CA SER A 357 4.45 22.18 -28.91
C SER A 357 3.81 22.60 -27.58
N SER A 358 4.10 23.81 -27.10
CA SER A 358 3.46 24.33 -25.88
C SER A 358 1.96 24.52 -26.08
N SER A 359 1.56 25.25 -27.12
CA SER A 359 0.15 25.63 -27.34
C SER A 359 -0.76 24.44 -27.62
N VAL A 360 -0.22 23.36 -28.20
CA VAL A 360 -0.92 22.08 -28.35
C VAL A 360 -1.09 21.37 -27.02
N ARG A 361 -0.01 21.27 -26.22
CA ARG A 361 -0.07 20.62 -24.90
C ARG A 361 -0.95 21.38 -23.90
N ASP A 362 -1.06 22.69 -24.02
CA ASP A 362 -1.95 23.52 -23.21
C ASP A 362 -3.45 23.22 -23.50
N LYS A 363 -3.77 22.53 -24.61
CA LYS A 363 -5.12 22.06 -24.98
C LYS A 363 -5.37 20.59 -24.65
N ALA A 364 -4.50 19.97 -23.86
CA ALA A 364 -4.65 18.57 -23.45
C ALA A 364 -6.01 18.29 -22.80
N SER A 365 -6.62 17.17 -23.17
CA SER A 365 -7.80 16.64 -22.48
C SER A 365 -7.43 16.15 -21.07
N ASP A 366 -8.42 15.92 -20.20
CA ASP A 366 -8.18 15.38 -18.85
C ASP A 366 -7.37 14.07 -18.86
N LYS A 367 -7.52 13.24 -19.91
CA LYS A 367 -6.79 11.99 -20.10
C LYS A 367 -5.29 12.19 -20.32
N ASP A 368 -4.89 13.31 -20.92
CA ASP A 368 -3.50 13.58 -21.31
C ASP A 368 -2.79 14.56 -20.37
N LYS A 369 -3.51 15.21 -19.44
CA LYS A 369 -2.94 16.18 -18.49
C LYS A 369 -1.73 15.64 -17.74
N GLU A 370 -1.73 14.36 -17.40
CA GLU A 370 -0.62 13.72 -16.65
C GLU A 370 0.57 13.33 -17.52
N ARG A 371 0.36 13.21 -18.83
CA ARG A 371 1.41 12.96 -19.82
C ARG A 371 2.13 14.25 -20.20
N VAL A 372 1.46 15.39 -20.05
CA VAL A 372 2.02 16.72 -20.28
C VAL A 372 2.87 17.14 -19.08
N LEU A 373 4.18 16.97 -19.20
CA LEU A 373 5.16 17.35 -18.18
C LEU A 373 5.48 18.85 -18.27
N LYS A 374 4.49 19.70 -18.00
CA LYS A 374 4.62 21.16 -17.98
C LYS A 374 3.92 21.72 -16.76
N ASN A 375 4.63 22.50 -15.94
CA ASN A 375 4.08 23.11 -14.73
C ASN A 375 3.42 22.06 -13.83
N GLN A 376 4.17 20.99 -13.52
CA GLN A 376 3.65 19.81 -12.82
C GLN A 376 4.63 19.34 -11.73
N ASN A 377 4.11 19.11 -10.51
CA ASN A 377 4.83 18.41 -9.45
C ASN A 377 4.24 17.00 -9.32
N ILE A 378 5.04 15.97 -9.64
CA ILE A 378 4.53 14.61 -9.87
C ILE A 378 3.86 14.02 -8.63
N ILE A 379 4.54 14.07 -7.48
CA ILE A 379 3.99 13.54 -6.23
C ILE A 379 2.82 14.40 -5.76
N TRP A 380 2.92 15.72 -5.87
CA TRP A 380 1.83 16.61 -5.49
C TRP A 380 0.54 16.32 -6.26
N GLU A 381 0.63 16.18 -7.57
CA GLU A 381 -0.51 15.85 -8.43
C GLU A 381 -1.02 14.43 -8.18
N ALA A 382 -0.14 13.46 -7.93
CA ALA A 382 -0.55 12.11 -7.55
C ALA A 382 -1.35 12.13 -6.23
N LEU A 383 -0.87 12.85 -5.21
CA LEU A 383 -1.54 12.97 -3.92
C LEU A 383 -2.88 13.74 -4.03
N LYS A 384 -3.00 14.74 -4.91
CA LYS A 384 -4.27 15.46 -5.15
C LYS A 384 -5.41 14.54 -5.60
N LYS A 385 -5.13 13.38 -6.20
CA LYS A 385 -6.16 12.43 -6.60
C LYS A 385 -6.78 11.67 -5.43
N ASN A 386 -6.12 11.64 -4.28
CA ASN A 386 -6.65 10.96 -3.11
C ASN A 386 -7.43 11.96 -2.26
N ARG A 387 -8.73 11.70 -2.09
CA ARG A 387 -9.59 12.52 -1.21
C ARG A 387 -9.10 12.58 0.23
N MET A 388 -8.29 11.61 0.68
CA MET A 388 -7.63 11.66 1.98
C MET A 388 -6.77 12.92 2.15
N PHE A 389 -6.26 13.47 1.06
CA PHE A 389 -5.41 14.64 1.04
C PHE A 389 -6.13 15.93 0.59
N ASP A 390 -7.42 15.83 0.27
CA ASP A 390 -8.23 16.99 -0.12
C ASP A 390 -8.40 17.96 1.04
N GLY A 391 -7.97 19.20 0.84
CA GLY A 391 -7.98 20.24 1.87
C GLY A 391 -6.84 20.14 2.88
N ASN A 392 -5.92 19.19 2.71
CA ASN A 392 -4.82 18.96 3.63
C ASN A 392 -3.46 19.27 2.99
N LYS A 393 -3.12 20.55 2.94
CA LYS A 393 -1.87 21.03 2.34
C LYS A 393 -0.65 20.53 3.14
N GLU A 394 -0.70 20.64 4.46
CA GLU A 394 0.42 20.29 5.35
C GLU A 394 0.77 18.80 5.28
N LEU A 395 -0.22 17.89 5.28
CA LEU A 395 0.06 16.45 5.16
C LEU A 395 0.61 16.09 3.78
N LYS A 396 0.12 16.73 2.70
CA LYS A 396 0.70 16.51 1.37
C LYS A 396 2.15 16.97 1.29
N GLU A 397 2.44 18.13 1.87
CA GLU A 397 3.79 18.67 2.01
C GLU A 397 4.69 17.74 2.83
N PHE A 398 4.14 17.17 3.90
CA PHE A 398 4.83 16.18 4.74
C PHE A 398 5.13 14.88 3.98
N ILE A 399 4.16 14.31 3.28
CA ILE A 399 4.34 13.09 2.47
C ILE A 399 5.33 13.35 1.34
N MET A 400 5.19 14.48 0.63
CA MET A 400 6.13 14.90 -0.41
C MET A 400 7.56 15.07 0.13
N THR A 401 7.70 15.50 1.39
CA THR A 401 9.00 15.57 2.09
C THR A 401 9.56 14.18 2.37
N LEU A 402 8.73 13.24 2.81
CA LEU A 402 9.14 11.87 3.06
C LEU A 402 9.47 11.08 1.78
N THR A 403 8.78 11.34 0.68
CA THR A 403 8.95 10.62 -0.60
C THR A 403 9.94 11.28 -1.56
N GLY A 404 10.20 12.58 -1.39
CA GLY A 404 10.77 13.41 -2.45
C GLY A 404 9.75 13.68 -3.56
N THR A 405 10.11 14.40 -4.61
CA THR A 405 9.28 14.60 -5.84
C THR A 405 10.13 15.06 -7.03
N LEU A 406 9.52 15.10 -8.22
CA LEU A 406 10.05 15.75 -9.40
C LEU A 406 9.14 16.91 -9.79
N ILE A 407 9.71 18.11 -9.95
CA ILE A 407 8.97 19.29 -10.40
C ILE A 407 9.40 19.61 -11.83
N PHE A 408 8.43 19.72 -12.73
CA PHE A 408 8.58 20.16 -14.10
C PHE A 408 8.08 21.59 -14.23
N GLY A 409 8.98 22.53 -14.50
CA GLY A 409 8.68 23.93 -14.74
C GLY A 409 8.02 24.20 -16.09
N GLU A 410 7.94 25.46 -16.47
CA GLU A 410 7.35 25.90 -17.73
C GLU A 410 8.23 25.55 -18.94
N ASP A 411 9.54 25.71 -18.78
CA ASP A 411 10.56 25.49 -19.84
C ASP A 411 11.14 24.07 -19.83
N SER A 412 10.39 23.09 -19.31
CA SER A 412 10.88 21.72 -19.07
C SER A 412 12.09 21.66 -18.12
N GLU A 413 12.29 22.69 -17.30
CA GLU A 413 13.23 22.65 -16.19
C GLU A 413 12.79 21.57 -15.20
N ILE A 414 13.72 20.67 -14.87
CA ILE A 414 13.48 19.57 -13.95
C ILE A 414 14.15 19.91 -12.63
N THR A 415 13.36 20.08 -11.57
CA THR A 415 13.86 20.30 -10.21
C THR A 415 13.56 19.06 -9.35
N PRO A 416 14.53 18.15 -9.17
CA PRO A 416 14.35 17.01 -8.29
C PRO A 416 14.45 17.44 -6.82
N LEU A 417 13.52 16.98 -6.00
CA LEU A 417 13.55 17.11 -4.54
C LEU A 417 13.79 15.73 -3.91
N PRO A 418 14.90 15.52 -3.19
CA PRO A 418 15.22 14.22 -2.61
C PRO A 418 14.27 13.86 -1.46
N ALA A 419 14.12 12.56 -1.21
CA ALA A 419 13.41 12.06 -0.03
C ALA A 419 14.16 12.41 1.26
N ARG A 420 13.44 12.91 2.27
CA ARG A 420 13.96 13.23 3.61
C ARG A 420 13.45 12.24 4.67
N THR A 421 13.26 10.98 4.29
CA THR A 421 12.65 9.93 5.13
C THR A 421 13.40 9.66 6.43
N THR A 422 14.74 9.76 6.41
CA THR A 422 15.61 9.56 7.58
C THR A 422 16.14 10.87 8.18
N ASP A 423 15.50 11.99 7.89
CA ASP A 423 15.86 13.28 8.48
C ASP A 423 15.65 13.25 10.00
N ARG A 424 16.71 13.53 10.76
CA ARG A 424 16.71 13.39 12.21
C ARG A 424 15.70 14.31 12.90
N ASP A 425 15.47 15.50 12.36
CA ASP A 425 14.52 16.45 12.95
C ASP A 425 13.08 15.98 12.72
N ILE A 426 12.79 15.44 11.54
CA ILE A 426 11.49 14.83 11.23
C ILE A 426 11.22 13.61 12.13
N LEU A 427 12.18 12.67 12.20
CA LEU A 427 12.04 11.48 13.04
C LEU A 427 11.87 11.85 14.53
N ARG A 428 12.63 12.84 15.01
CA ARG A 428 12.50 13.34 16.38
C ARG A 428 11.14 13.99 16.62
N ALA A 429 10.65 14.81 15.69
CA ALA A 429 9.34 15.45 15.83
C ALA A 429 8.19 14.42 15.86
N ILE A 430 8.27 13.34 15.08
CA ILE A 430 7.30 12.23 15.13
C ILE A 430 7.37 11.49 16.49
N MET A 431 8.58 11.23 16.99
CA MET A 431 8.79 10.46 18.23
C MET A 431 8.47 11.25 19.49
N GLU A 432 9.01 12.45 19.65
CA GLU A 432 8.99 13.24 20.90
C GLU A 432 8.10 14.48 20.82
N GLY A 433 7.73 14.89 19.60
CA GLY A 433 7.12 16.20 19.33
C GLY A 433 8.18 17.27 19.10
N GLY A 434 7.72 18.48 18.80
CA GLY A 434 8.58 19.60 18.44
C GLY A 434 8.43 20.00 16.98
N THR A 435 9.39 20.77 16.48
CA THR A 435 9.33 21.37 15.15
C THR A 435 10.34 20.72 14.22
N ALA A 436 9.90 20.37 13.01
CA ALA A 436 10.75 19.87 11.93
C ALA A 436 10.60 20.72 10.68
N LYS A 437 11.66 20.76 9.87
CA LYS A 437 11.66 21.46 8.58
C LYS A 437 11.19 20.52 7.47
N ILE A 438 10.19 20.93 6.71
CA ILE A 438 9.63 20.18 5.59
C ILE A 438 9.60 21.03 4.32
N TYR A 439 9.35 20.38 3.17
CA TYR A 439 9.07 21.08 1.93
C TYR A 439 7.69 21.76 2.00
N HIS A 440 7.62 23.02 1.63
CA HIS A 440 6.39 23.80 1.59
C HIS A 440 6.17 24.43 0.23
N CYS A 441 4.94 24.36 -0.24
CA CYS A 441 4.50 24.91 -1.50
C CYS A 441 4.08 26.37 -1.29
N ASN A 442 4.87 27.34 -1.77
CA ASN A 442 4.48 28.74 -1.68
C ASN A 442 3.29 29.07 -2.61
N ASP A 443 3.11 28.29 -3.68
CA ASP A 443 1.92 28.32 -4.54
C ASP A 443 0.90 27.24 -4.12
N SER A 444 -0.39 27.59 -4.13
CA SER A 444 -1.42 26.77 -3.48
C SER A 444 -2.01 25.65 -4.35
N ASP A 445 -1.85 25.68 -5.66
CA ASP A 445 -2.52 24.71 -6.55
C ASP A 445 -1.57 23.61 -7.06
N LYS A 446 -0.46 24.00 -7.69
CA LYS A 446 0.45 23.07 -8.41
C LYS A 446 1.73 22.71 -7.64
N CYS A 447 2.06 23.46 -6.59
CA CYS A 447 3.27 23.27 -5.78
C CYS A 447 4.55 23.25 -6.63
N LEU A 448 4.73 24.27 -7.46
CA LEU A 448 5.93 24.42 -8.30
C LEU A 448 7.04 25.18 -7.58
N LYS A 449 6.68 26.05 -6.63
CA LYS A 449 7.63 26.86 -5.86
C LYS A 449 7.78 26.29 -4.46
N VAL A 450 8.70 25.36 -4.32
CA VAL A 450 8.96 24.67 -3.05
C VAL A 450 10.08 25.34 -2.26
N VAL A 451 9.83 25.62 -0.98
CA VAL A 451 10.84 26.03 0.00
C VAL A 451 11.12 24.89 0.98
N ALA A 452 12.37 24.68 1.38
CA ALA A 452 12.80 23.50 2.14
C ALA A 452 12.90 23.72 3.67
N ASP A 453 12.45 24.87 4.14
CA ASP A 453 12.69 25.38 5.50
C ASP A 453 11.40 25.74 6.26
N ALA A 454 10.24 25.29 5.77
CA ALA A 454 8.99 25.50 6.48
C ALA A 454 8.85 24.61 7.71
N ASN A 455 8.36 25.19 8.79
CA ASN A 455 8.24 24.52 10.08
C ASN A 455 6.88 23.83 10.19
N VAL A 456 6.89 22.52 10.45
CA VAL A 456 5.73 21.77 10.97
C VAL A 456 5.99 21.45 12.43
N THR A 457 4.99 21.69 13.28
CA THR A 457 5.09 21.43 14.72
C THR A 457 4.16 20.29 15.12
N ILE A 458 4.73 19.22 15.65
CA ILE A 458 3.99 18.10 16.23
C ILE A 458 3.89 18.34 17.74
N ALA A 459 2.67 18.46 18.25
CA ALA A 459 2.39 18.63 19.65
C ALA A 459 2.88 17.41 20.45
N ARG A 460 3.51 17.66 21.61
CA ARG A 460 4.11 16.61 22.44
C ARG A 460 3.12 15.52 22.82
N ASP A 461 1.85 15.86 23.06
CA ASP A 461 0.80 14.90 23.44
C ASP A 461 0.32 14.01 22.28
N LYS A 462 0.62 14.42 21.04
CA LYS A 462 0.35 13.71 19.78
C LYS A 462 1.56 12.94 19.26
N ALA A 463 2.76 13.24 19.76
CA ALA A 463 3.96 12.48 19.46
C ALA A 463 3.86 11.03 19.95
N LEU A 464 4.52 10.12 19.24
CA LEU A 464 4.40 8.67 19.49
C LEU A 464 4.79 8.30 20.92
N LYS A 465 5.91 8.84 21.44
CA LYS A 465 6.37 8.55 22.81
C LYS A 465 5.33 8.90 23.86
N SER A 466 4.64 10.04 23.72
CA SER A 466 3.60 10.45 24.67
C SER A 466 2.36 9.56 24.56
N GLN A 467 1.93 9.26 23.34
CA GLN A 467 0.77 8.39 23.10
C GLN A 467 1.02 6.96 23.61
N ILE A 468 2.20 6.41 23.35
CA ILE A 468 2.64 5.08 23.81
C ILE A 468 2.75 5.05 25.34
N THR A 469 3.36 6.07 25.95
CA THR A 469 3.48 6.14 27.42
C THR A 469 2.10 6.14 28.09
N LYS A 470 1.14 6.90 27.56
CA LYS A 470 -0.25 6.92 28.06
C LYS A 470 -0.90 5.54 27.97
N LEU A 471 -0.70 4.84 26.86
CA LEU A 471 -1.27 3.51 26.63
C LEU A 471 -0.62 2.45 27.50
N LEU A 472 0.71 2.43 27.61
CA LEU A 472 1.44 1.54 28.51
C LEU A 472 1.04 1.76 29.97
N THR A 473 0.88 3.01 30.40
CA THR A 473 0.40 3.35 31.76
C THR A 473 -1.03 2.89 31.98
N SER A 474 -1.90 3.04 30.98
CA SER A 474 -3.28 2.53 31.04
C SER A 474 -3.31 1.01 31.18
N ILE A 475 -2.59 0.29 30.32
CA ILE A 475 -2.47 -1.18 30.37
C ILE A 475 -1.90 -1.63 31.71
N GLN A 476 -0.85 -0.93 32.22
CA GLN A 476 -0.24 -1.22 33.50
C GLN A 476 -1.25 -1.08 34.65
N ASN A 477 -1.96 0.04 34.72
CA ASN A 477 -2.96 0.30 35.76
C ASN A 477 -4.08 -0.74 35.70
N LYS A 478 -4.54 -1.08 34.49
CA LYS A 478 -5.59 -2.09 34.30
C LYS A 478 -5.13 -3.50 34.68
N ALA A 479 -3.86 -3.84 34.45
CA ALA A 479 -3.27 -5.09 34.90
C ALA A 479 -3.15 -5.17 36.43
N VAL A 480 -2.87 -4.04 37.11
CA VAL A 480 -2.80 -3.97 38.58
C VAL A 480 -4.21 -4.02 39.20
N SER A 481 -5.17 -3.32 38.62
CA SER A 481 -6.55 -3.24 39.13
C SER A 481 -7.46 -4.38 38.66
N ASP A 482 -6.93 -5.35 37.91
CA ASP A 482 -7.68 -6.46 37.30
C ASP A 482 -8.91 -6.00 36.50
N THR A 483 -8.72 -4.99 35.64
CA THR A 483 -9.80 -4.44 34.79
C THR A 483 -9.60 -4.82 33.32
N PRO A 484 -10.66 -5.10 32.56
CA PRO A 484 -10.54 -5.47 31.14
C PRO A 484 -9.91 -4.38 30.28
N LEU A 485 -9.05 -4.79 29.34
CA LEU A 485 -8.52 -3.90 28.31
C LEU A 485 -9.63 -3.44 27.34
N ASP A 486 -9.53 -2.19 26.89
CA ASP A 486 -10.35 -1.70 25.79
C ASP A 486 -9.78 -2.12 24.42
N ASP A 487 -10.55 -1.85 23.36
CA ASP A 487 -10.19 -2.26 22.00
C ASP A 487 -8.91 -1.59 21.52
N ARG A 488 -8.69 -0.32 21.86
CA ARG A 488 -7.48 0.43 21.48
C ARG A 488 -6.23 -0.17 22.12
N GLU A 489 -6.30 -0.58 23.38
CA GLU A 489 -5.22 -1.26 24.09
C GLU A 489 -4.92 -2.64 23.51
N LYS A 490 -5.95 -3.43 23.21
CA LYS A 490 -5.78 -4.73 22.52
C LYS A 490 -5.14 -4.55 21.14
N GLY A 491 -5.61 -3.55 20.39
CA GLY A 491 -5.08 -3.19 19.08
C GLY A 491 -3.61 -2.80 19.14
N PHE A 492 -3.23 -1.94 20.09
CA PHE A 492 -1.84 -1.57 20.33
C PHE A 492 -0.95 -2.79 20.63
N ILE A 493 -1.35 -3.68 21.54
CA ILE A 493 -0.59 -4.89 21.88
C ILE A 493 -0.42 -5.80 20.66
N SER A 494 -1.44 -5.88 19.80
CA SER A 494 -1.39 -6.68 18.58
C SER A 494 -0.57 -6.05 17.44
N SER A 495 -0.30 -4.74 17.52
CA SER A 495 0.41 -3.96 16.49
C SER A 495 1.93 -3.95 16.66
N THR A 496 2.44 -4.36 17.81
CA THR A 496 3.88 -4.43 18.08
C THR A 496 4.36 -5.88 18.18
N THR A 497 5.58 -6.12 17.71
CA THR A 497 6.27 -7.40 17.88
C THR A 497 6.79 -7.63 19.30
N ILE A 498 6.81 -6.59 20.13
CA ILE A 498 7.32 -6.64 21.51
C ILE A 498 6.22 -7.21 22.42
N PRO A 499 6.50 -8.24 23.25
CA PRO A 499 5.53 -8.79 24.19
C PRO A 499 5.25 -7.84 25.36
N VAL A 500 4.42 -6.82 25.12
CA VAL A 500 4.12 -5.71 26.04
C VAL A 500 3.80 -6.18 27.45
N PHE A 501 2.93 -7.19 27.60
CA PHE A 501 2.53 -7.67 28.94
C PHE A 501 3.70 -8.24 29.74
N LYS A 502 4.62 -8.95 29.09
CA LYS A 502 5.82 -9.50 29.73
C LYS A 502 6.61 -8.37 30.39
N TYR A 503 6.91 -7.34 29.62
CA TYR A 503 7.70 -6.20 30.10
C TYR A 503 6.96 -5.27 31.07
N LEU A 504 5.63 -5.29 31.14
CA LEU A 504 4.87 -4.50 32.10
C LEU A 504 4.64 -5.22 33.44
N ILE A 505 4.38 -6.53 33.42
CA ILE A 505 4.01 -7.31 34.61
C ILE A 505 5.25 -7.80 35.36
N ASP A 506 6.29 -8.21 34.65
CA ASP A 506 7.43 -8.90 35.27
C ASP A 506 8.30 -8.02 36.15
N PRO A 507 8.65 -6.78 35.76
CA PRO A 507 9.36 -5.86 36.65
C PRO A 507 8.60 -5.62 37.95
N GLN A 508 7.26 -5.59 37.92
CA GLN A 508 6.45 -5.41 39.12
C GLN A 508 6.52 -6.62 40.06
N MET A 509 6.47 -7.83 39.50
CA MET A 509 6.64 -9.07 40.28
C MET A 509 8.06 -9.21 40.87
N LEU A 510 9.06 -8.61 40.22
CA LEU A 510 10.46 -8.64 40.62
C LEU A 510 10.90 -7.46 41.51
N GLY A 511 10.03 -6.45 41.72
CA GLY A 511 10.37 -5.23 42.45
C GLY A 511 11.37 -4.31 41.72
N VAL A 512 11.50 -4.45 40.40
CA VAL A 512 12.39 -3.64 39.55
C VAL A 512 11.69 -2.33 39.19
N SER A 513 12.44 -1.22 39.22
CA SER A 513 11.90 0.11 38.95
C SER A 513 11.34 0.26 37.52
N ASN A 514 10.38 1.17 37.36
CA ASN A 514 9.72 1.48 36.07
C ASN A 514 10.67 2.03 34.97
N SER A 515 11.98 2.07 35.18
CA SER A 515 12.96 2.51 34.17
C SER A 515 12.93 1.65 32.91
N VAL A 516 12.59 0.36 33.05
CA VAL A 516 12.40 -0.59 31.93
C VAL A 516 11.27 -0.13 31.00
N VAL A 517 10.21 0.48 31.55
CA VAL A 517 9.06 0.96 30.78
C VAL A 517 9.47 2.06 29.79
N TYR A 518 10.36 2.98 30.19
CA TYR A 518 10.82 4.05 29.31
C TYR A 518 11.67 3.54 28.14
N GLN A 519 12.52 2.54 28.37
CA GLN A 519 13.28 1.91 27.30
C GLN A 519 12.34 1.20 26.31
N LEU A 520 11.32 0.52 26.84
CA LEU A 520 10.29 -0.12 26.02
C LEU A 520 9.53 0.88 25.14
N THR A 521 9.18 2.05 25.69
CA THR A 521 8.49 3.10 24.96
C THR A 521 9.27 3.55 23.73
N ASP A 522 10.58 3.70 23.83
CA ASP A 522 11.41 4.14 22.70
C ASP A 522 11.43 3.08 21.59
N TYR A 523 11.58 1.79 21.94
CA TYR A 523 11.57 0.69 20.97
C TYR A 523 10.21 0.52 20.27
N ILE A 524 9.13 0.51 21.06
CA ILE A 524 7.77 0.43 20.51
C ILE A 524 7.49 1.67 19.65
N GLY A 525 8.01 2.85 20.05
CA GLY A 525 7.90 4.08 19.29
C GLY A 525 8.57 4.00 17.92
N TYR A 526 9.78 3.45 17.84
CA TYR A 526 10.45 3.23 16.56
C TYR A 526 9.68 2.26 15.65
N ASP A 527 9.21 1.13 16.18
CA ASP A 527 8.39 0.16 15.44
C ASP A 527 7.14 0.83 14.83
N ILE A 528 6.37 1.55 15.68
CA ILE A 528 5.16 2.25 15.26
C ILE A 528 5.47 3.39 14.28
N MET A 529 6.55 4.14 14.49
CA MET A 529 6.99 5.20 13.57
C MET A 529 7.31 4.63 12.19
N LEU A 530 7.98 3.49 12.15
CA LEU A 530 8.34 2.85 10.89
C LEU A 530 7.09 2.37 10.16
N GLN A 531 6.12 1.80 10.87
CA GLN A 531 4.81 1.45 10.31
C GLN A 531 4.09 2.69 9.77
N TYR A 532 4.10 3.81 10.50
CA TYR A 532 3.50 5.08 10.06
C TYR A 532 4.12 5.60 8.76
N ILE A 533 5.44 5.71 8.71
CA ILE A 533 6.14 6.19 7.52
C ILE A 533 5.92 5.22 6.34
N GLN A 534 5.96 3.92 6.57
CA GLN A 534 5.68 2.92 5.54
C GLN A 534 4.26 3.04 4.99
N GLU A 535 3.27 3.31 5.83
CA GLU A 535 1.89 3.55 5.40
C GLU A 535 1.81 4.79 4.50
N LEU A 536 2.44 5.90 4.89
CA LEU A 536 2.49 7.12 4.08
C LEU A 536 3.18 6.90 2.72
N LEU A 537 4.32 6.18 2.69
CA LEU A 537 5.02 5.85 1.45
C LEU A 537 4.20 4.91 0.57
N GLN A 538 3.50 3.93 1.16
CA GLN A 538 2.66 3.00 0.42
C GLN A 538 1.46 3.71 -0.20
N GLN A 539 0.84 4.65 0.53
CA GLN A 539 -0.22 5.50 0.00
C GLN A 539 0.29 6.34 -1.18
N ALA A 540 1.45 6.99 -1.05
CA ALA A 540 2.05 7.73 -2.16
C ALA A 540 2.32 6.84 -3.37
N ARG A 541 2.93 5.66 -3.17
CA ARG A 541 3.19 4.67 -4.23
C ARG A 541 1.92 4.22 -4.94
N ALA A 542 0.86 3.96 -4.18
CA ALA A 542 -0.44 3.59 -4.75
C ALA A 542 -1.00 4.72 -5.62
N MET A 543 -0.92 5.98 -5.16
CA MET A 543 -1.44 7.12 -5.91
C MET A 543 -0.67 7.39 -7.19
N ILE A 544 0.66 7.28 -7.18
CA ILE A 544 1.48 7.43 -8.39
C ILE A 544 1.15 6.35 -9.41
N ALA A 545 0.94 5.10 -8.96
CA ALA A 545 0.57 3.99 -9.84
C ALA A 545 -0.80 4.15 -10.51
N THR A 546 -1.67 5.04 -10.00
CA THR A 546 -2.93 5.39 -10.68
C THR A 546 -2.77 6.45 -11.77
N GLY A 547 -1.58 7.06 -11.90
CA GLY A 547 -1.33 8.13 -12.87
C GLY A 547 -0.74 7.66 -14.19
N ASN A 548 -1.05 8.42 -15.25
CA ASN A 548 -0.60 8.19 -16.61
C ASN A 548 0.65 9.02 -16.94
N TYR A 549 1.70 8.83 -16.15
CA TYR A 549 2.97 9.53 -16.32
C TYR A 549 3.87 8.82 -17.35
N PRO A 550 4.75 9.53 -18.07
CA PRO A 550 5.74 8.90 -18.94
C PRO A 550 6.63 7.91 -18.16
N GLN A 551 6.97 6.77 -18.78
CA GLN A 551 7.72 5.68 -18.13
C GLN A 551 9.01 6.16 -17.47
N ALA A 552 9.78 7.03 -18.15
CA ALA A 552 11.00 7.63 -17.62
C ALA A 552 10.79 8.35 -16.28
N VAL A 553 9.67 9.07 -16.13
CA VAL A 553 9.33 9.78 -14.90
C VAL A 553 8.89 8.79 -13.82
N MET A 554 8.07 7.81 -14.20
CA MET A 554 7.62 6.75 -13.31
C MET A 554 8.80 5.98 -12.70
N ASP A 555 9.76 5.57 -13.52
CA ASP A 555 10.94 4.82 -13.07
C ASP A 555 11.75 5.61 -12.04
N ASN A 556 11.95 6.91 -12.26
CA ASN A 556 12.69 7.77 -11.34
C ASN A 556 11.92 8.07 -10.04
N VAL A 557 10.61 8.26 -10.11
CA VAL A 557 9.78 8.47 -8.91
C VAL A 557 9.69 7.18 -8.09
N LEU A 558 9.56 6.02 -8.74
CA LEU A 558 9.60 4.73 -8.07
C LEU A 558 10.98 4.46 -7.46
N GLU A 559 12.06 4.90 -8.11
CA GLU A 559 13.41 4.82 -7.57
C GLU A 559 13.55 5.68 -6.30
N ASN A 560 13.05 6.93 -6.28
CA ASN A 560 13.03 7.75 -5.06
C ASN A 560 12.25 7.07 -3.92
N LEU A 561 11.11 6.44 -4.23
CA LEU A 561 10.33 5.68 -3.26
C LEU A 561 11.06 4.44 -2.77
N ASN A 562 11.75 3.71 -3.65
CA ASN A 562 12.56 2.56 -3.28
C ASN A 562 13.75 2.98 -2.41
N GLN A 563 14.39 4.12 -2.71
CA GLN A 563 15.45 4.69 -1.88
C GLN A 563 14.92 5.08 -0.49
N ALA A 564 13.75 5.71 -0.41
CA ALA A 564 13.09 5.99 0.87
C ALA A 564 12.82 4.70 1.67
N GLN A 565 12.36 3.63 1.00
CA GLN A 565 12.15 2.32 1.62
C GLN A 565 13.46 1.65 2.06
N GLN A 566 14.53 1.77 1.28
CA GLN A 566 15.86 1.27 1.64
C GLN A 566 16.43 2.01 2.84
N GLN A 567 16.29 3.34 2.89
CA GLN A 567 16.68 4.16 4.03
C GLN A 567 15.95 3.73 5.31
N ILE A 568 14.65 3.44 5.21
CA ILE A 568 13.86 2.86 6.30
C ILE A 568 14.41 1.49 6.71
N ALA A 569 14.74 0.61 5.76
CA ALA A 569 15.28 -0.72 6.07
C ALA A 569 16.64 -0.64 6.80
N VAL A 570 17.51 0.29 6.39
CA VAL A 570 18.77 0.56 7.11
C VAL A 570 18.48 1.07 8.52
N PHE A 571 17.55 2.01 8.67
CA PHE A 571 17.14 2.51 9.99
C PHE A 571 16.52 1.41 10.86
N GLN A 572 15.73 0.50 10.28
CA GLN A 572 15.18 -0.67 10.96
C GLN A 572 16.28 -1.58 11.50
N SER A 573 17.34 -1.84 10.72
CA SER A 573 18.45 -2.68 11.20
C SER A 573 19.16 -2.05 12.40
N GLN A 574 19.30 -0.72 12.46
CA GLN A 574 19.85 -0.01 13.62
C GLN A 574 18.96 -0.15 14.86
N VAL A 575 17.64 -0.10 14.69
CA VAL A 575 16.68 -0.30 15.79
C VAL A 575 16.68 -1.75 16.27
N GLN A 576 16.81 -2.73 15.37
CA GLN A 576 16.88 -4.16 15.72
C GLN A 576 18.11 -4.50 16.57
N VAL A 577 19.28 -3.94 16.26
CA VAL A 577 20.50 -4.12 17.09
C VAL A 577 20.25 -3.68 18.54
N GLN A 578 19.41 -2.67 18.75
CA GLN A 578 19.04 -2.24 20.10
C GLN A 578 17.97 -3.14 20.73
N GLN A 579 17.07 -3.76 19.95
CA GLN A 579 16.14 -4.77 20.45
C GLN A 579 16.86 -6.03 20.97
N ASP A 580 17.98 -6.43 20.35
CA ASP A 580 18.80 -7.54 20.86
C ASP A 580 19.30 -7.27 22.29
N ALA A 581 19.59 -6.01 22.63
CA ALA A 581 19.91 -5.63 24.01
C ALA A 581 18.71 -5.81 24.96
N LEU A 582 17.48 -5.54 24.51
CA LEU A 582 16.26 -5.80 25.27
C LEU A 582 16.02 -7.32 25.46
N LEU A 583 16.38 -8.15 24.47
CA LEU A 583 16.32 -9.61 24.60
C LEU A 583 17.32 -10.13 25.66
N VAL A 584 18.46 -9.46 25.84
CA VAL A 584 19.39 -9.78 26.94
C VAL A 584 18.73 -9.49 28.29
N VAL A 585 18.02 -8.36 28.43
CA VAL A 585 17.25 -8.04 29.65
C VAL A 585 16.15 -9.09 29.88
N ASP A 586 15.47 -9.54 28.84
CA ASP A 586 14.44 -10.57 28.94
C ASP A 586 14.99 -11.92 29.42
N ARG A 587 16.16 -12.33 28.92
CA ARG A 587 16.85 -13.53 29.39
C ARG A 587 17.20 -13.42 30.88
N GLN A 588 17.68 -12.25 31.33
CA GLN A 588 17.96 -12.00 32.74
C GLN A 588 16.70 -12.04 33.61
N MET A 589 15.60 -11.42 33.18
CA MET A 589 14.32 -11.46 33.90
C MET A 589 13.73 -12.87 33.97
N SER A 590 13.82 -13.64 32.87
CA SER A 590 13.39 -15.03 32.82
C SER A 590 14.20 -15.89 33.79
N TYR A 591 15.52 -15.65 33.89
CA TYR A 591 16.39 -16.30 34.87
C TYR A 591 16.03 -15.92 36.31
N MET A 592 15.77 -14.63 36.59
CA MET A 592 15.30 -14.18 37.91
C MET A 592 13.96 -14.82 38.30
N ARG A 593 13.02 -14.93 37.35
CA ARG A 593 11.76 -15.66 37.57
C ARG A 593 12.00 -17.12 37.93
N GLN A 594 12.87 -17.82 37.21
CA GLN A 594 13.20 -19.22 37.51
C GLN A 594 13.78 -19.37 38.93
N GLN A 595 14.62 -18.44 39.36
CA GLN A 595 15.14 -18.42 40.72
C GLN A 595 14.05 -18.15 41.77
N LEU A 596 13.13 -17.22 41.50
CA LEU A 596 12.00 -16.91 42.38
C LEU A 596 10.99 -18.04 42.44
N SER A 597 10.65 -18.69 41.32
CA SER A 597 9.77 -19.85 41.29
C SER A 597 10.39 -21.02 42.04
N ALA A 598 11.70 -21.25 41.90
CA ALA A 598 12.43 -22.25 42.68
C ALA A 598 12.40 -21.95 44.19
N ARG A 599 12.57 -20.68 44.59
CA ARG A 599 12.46 -20.24 45.99
C ARG A 599 11.04 -20.32 46.54
N MET A 600 10.03 -19.99 45.75
CA MET A 600 8.62 -20.17 46.09
C MET A 600 8.32 -21.65 46.31
N LEU A 601 8.68 -22.53 45.36
CA LEU A 601 8.50 -23.97 45.50
C LEU A 601 9.20 -24.51 46.76
N SER A 602 10.42 -24.07 47.03
CA SER A 602 11.15 -24.46 48.23
C SER A 602 10.48 -23.97 49.51
N ARG A 603 9.94 -22.74 49.55
CA ARG A 603 9.15 -22.27 50.71
C ARG A 603 7.85 -23.03 50.87
N TYR A 604 7.11 -23.30 49.79
CA TYR A 604 5.90 -24.11 49.85
C TYR A 604 6.22 -25.53 50.32
N GLN A 605 7.27 -26.17 49.79
CA GLN A 605 7.75 -27.48 50.22
C GLN A 605 8.19 -27.49 51.69
N ASN A 606 8.94 -26.48 52.14
CA ASN A 606 9.35 -26.33 53.54
C ASN A 606 8.14 -26.11 54.46
N ASN A 607 7.10 -25.41 54.01
CA ASN A 607 5.85 -25.24 54.76
C ASN A 607 5.00 -26.53 54.78
N TYR A 608 5.11 -27.41 53.78
CA TYR A 608 4.46 -28.73 53.77
C TYR A 608 5.13 -29.75 54.71
N HIS A 609 6.35 -29.49 55.20
CA HIS A 609 7.01 -30.35 56.18
C HIS A 609 6.53 -30.18 57.64
N PHE A 610 5.56 -29.29 57.91
CA PHE A 610 5.01 -29.06 59.26
C PHE A 610 3.77 -29.91 59.63
N GLY A 611 3.51 -31.03 58.95
CA GLY A 611 2.33 -31.89 59.19
C GLY A 611 2.57 -33.39 59.37
N ARG A 612 3.83 -33.85 59.44
CA ARG A 612 4.16 -35.29 59.58
C ARG A 612 5.16 -35.54 60.70
N GLY A 613 4.62 -35.86 61.88
CA GLY A 613 5.12 -36.87 62.81
C GLY A 613 6.44 -36.59 63.52
N THR A 614 6.36 -36.20 64.80
CA THR A 614 6.71 -37.04 65.96
C THR A 614 6.37 -36.28 67.25
N LEU A 615 5.44 -36.86 68.03
CA LEU A 615 4.99 -36.49 69.40
C LEU A 615 4.22 -35.18 69.58
#